data_AF-A0A2N1RV77-F1
#
_entry.id   AF-A0A2N1RV77-F1
#
_cell.length_a   1.000
_cell.length_b   1.000
_cell.length_c   1.000
_cell.angle_alpha   90.00
_cell.angle_beta   90.00
_cell.angle_gamma   90.00
#
_symmetry.space_group_name_H-M   'P 1'
#
loop_
_entity.id
_entity.type
_entity.pdbx_description
1 polymer ?
#
loop_
_entity_poly.entity_id
_entity_poly.type
_entity_poly.pdbx_seq_one_letter_code
_entity_poly.pdbx_strand_id
1 'polypeptide(L)'
;MKNKFFIILFLTASLVIVAYLYMINQMVISIRLNELKIYLQEFDKSEGSVDHIALIATYEINKKIYEERISQDKADEIEQKINSLSLTVNSDEEMTSDKFHIFFYPALGLININRLILGKSPIKYQHAPGDQFKDLDAAYYFEKNFLFKQAIVQYNKALLNADLSSTLKASILLRQGYCYALDGDDEKAMNNYNKIIKDYSYESSAITASILAQYLEGFNLARNMVLNGKSDPVLKSQKLVNLLAYEQALKIINAAEQKSGSKDLSRILYYKARCYSGLGQPEKAVENYLKVITSTPDSPYAKFSNRKLFMIGTSIGGDNAILETSKLINTRFEDPVLSRMIEDRKDSAVSGLRIQNGIKISVPDALKMKVGKMTMKSEPPEDIFLVILTSDGNTFKGKLIEKNAEYISLETSIGRIDVKRDKISKVIENR
;
A
#
# COMPACT_ATOMS: atom_id res chain seq x y z
N MET A 1 -36.79 -34.99 51.95
CA MET A 1 -35.59 -34.19 51.58
C MET A 1 -34.61 -34.95 50.68
N LYS A 2 -34.26 -36.20 50.96
CA LYS A 2 -33.31 -36.99 50.14
C LYS A 2 -33.68 -37.09 48.64
N ASN A 3 -34.94 -37.32 48.28
CA ASN A 3 -35.33 -37.43 46.86
C ASN A 3 -35.19 -36.12 46.07
N LYS A 4 -35.44 -34.96 46.72
CA LYS A 4 -35.24 -33.65 46.06
C LYS A 4 -33.76 -33.37 45.80
N PHE A 5 -32.88 -33.80 46.71
CA PHE A 5 -31.43 -33.68 46.54
C PHE A 5 -30.91 -34.54 45.37
N PHE A 6 -31.38 -35.79 45.23
CA PHE A 6 -31.02 -36.65 44.11
C PHE A 6 -31.48 -36.11 42.75
N ILE A 7 -32.69 -35.53 42.68
CA ILE A 7 -33.20 -34.90 41.46
C ILE A 7 -32.36 -33.68 41.07
N ILE A 8 -32.01 -32.83 42.04
CA ILE A 8 -31.15 -31.66 41.78
C ILE A 8 -29.76 -32.12 41.31
N LEU A 9 -29.16 -33.13 41.96
CA LEU A 9 -27.86 -33.68 41.56
C LEU A 9 -27.91 -34.21 40.11
N PHE A 10 -28.94 -34.98 39.77
CA PHE A 10 -29.10 -35.52 38.42
C PHE A 10 -29.29 -34.41 37.36
N LEU A 11 -30.10 -33.40 37.66
CA LEU A 11 -30.30 -32.25 36.77
C LEU A 11 -29.01 -31.45 36.58
N THR A 12 -28.24 -31.22 37.66
CA THR A 12 -26.94 -30.53 37.56
C THR A 12 -25.93 -31.34 36.76
N ALA A 13 -25.85 -32.66 36.96
CA ALA A 13 -24.98 -33.54 36.19
C ALA A 13 -25.35 -33.56 34.71
N SER A 14 -26.65 -33.64 34.38
CA SER A 14 -27.13 -33.58 33.00
C SER A 14 -26.79 -32.24 32.34
N LEU A 15 -26.96 -31.12 33.05
CA LEU A 15 -26.60 -29.79 32.55
C LEU A 15 -25.10 -29.66 32.28
N VAL A 16 -24.24 -30.18 33.16
CA VAL A 16 -22.78 -30.21 32.97
C VAL A 16 -22.41 -31.03 31.74
N ILE A 17 -23.04 -32.19 31.54
CA ILE A 17 -22.80 -33.04 30.36
C ILE A 17 -23.22 -32.32 29.07
N VAL A 18 -24.38 -31.67 29.05
CA VAL A 18 -24.85 -30.92 27.88
C VAL A 18 -23.92 -29.74 27.58
N ALA A 19 -23.49 -28.99 28.59
CA ALA A 19 -22.53 -27.91 28.44
C ALA A 19 -21.17 -28.41 27.91
N TYR A 20 -20.70 -29.56 28.39
CA TYR A 20 -19.47 -30.20 27.92
C TYR A 20 -19.57 -30.65 26.46
N LEU A 21 -20.68 -31.29 26.07
CA LEU A 21 -20.93 -31.70 24.68
C LEU A 21 -21.03 -30.49 23.75
N TYR A 22 -21.70 -29.42 24.17
CA TYR A 22 -21.77 -28.18 23.42
C TYR A 22 -20.38 -27.57 23.20
N MET A 23 -19.54 -27.55 24.24
CA MET A 23 -18.16 -27.06 24.16
C MET A 23 -17.30 -27.91 23.20
N ILE A 24 -17.37 -29.24 23.27
CA ILE A 24 -16.68 -30.12 22.31
C ILE A 24 -17.14 -29.85 20.88
N ASN A 25 -18.45 -29.70 20.67
CA ASN A 25 -18.99 -29.47 19.33
C ASN A 25 -18.47 -28.14 18.75
N GLN A 26 -18.47 -27.06 19.55
CA GLN A 26 -17.88 -25.77 19.15
C GLN A 26 -16.39 -25.90 18.81
N MET A 27 -15.65 -26.68 19.60
CA MET A 27 -14.22 -26.91 19.35
C MET A 27 -13.96 -27.74 18.08
N VAL A 28 -14.77 -28.78 17.82
CA VAL A 28 -14.68 -29.56 16.58
C VAL A 28 -14.97 -28.69 15.36
N ILE A 29 -16.01 -27.83 15.43
CA ILE A 29 -16.32 -26.87 14.37
C ILE A 29 -15.14 -25.92 14.16
N SER A 30 -14.57 -25.38 15.22
CA SER A 30 -13.39 -24.50 15.14
C SER A 30 -12.19 -25.19 14.49
N ILE A 31 -11.87 -26.43 14.89
CA ILE A 31 -10.77 -27.21 14.30
C ILE A 31 -11.05 -27.49 12.81
N ARG A 32 -12.28 -27.84 12.45
CA ARG A 32 -12.66 -28.11 11.05
C ARG A 32 -12.63 -26.85 10.18
N LEU A 33 -13.07 -25.72 10.71
CA LEU A 33 -12.96 -24.43 10.04
C LEU A 33 -11.49 -24.04 9.85
N ASN A 34 -10.63 -24.31 10.83
CA ASN A 34 -9.20 -24.08 10.70
C ASN A 34 -8.53 -25.04 9.71
N GLU A 35 -8.88 -26.33 9.70
CA GLU A 35 -8.43 -27.29 8.67
C GLU A 35 -8.87 -26.81 7.28
N LEU A 36 -10.15 -26.46 7.12
CA LEU A 36 -10.69 -25.96 5.85
C LEU A 36 -9.97 -24.68 5.41
N LYS A 37 -9.67 -23.76 6.35
CA LYS A 37 -8.89 -22.56 6.09
C LYS A 37 -7.48 -22.91 5.61
N ILE A 38 -6.76 -23.80 6.30
CA ILE A 38 -5.42 -24.24 5.90
C ILE A 38 -5.47 -24.89 4.52
N TYR A 39 -6.42 -25.77 4.25
CA TYR A 39 -6.58 -26.39 2.94
C TYR A 39 -6.92 -25.38 1.85
N LEU A 40 -7.77 -24.39 2.12
CA LEU A 40 -8.08 -23.32 1.17
C LEU A 40 -6.87 -22.42 0.92
N GLN A 41 -6.10 -22.09 1.96
CA GLN A 41 -4.86 -21.32 1.84
C GLN A 41 -3.77 -22.11 1.11
N GLU A 42 -3.63 -23.40 1.37
CA GLU A 42 -2.70 -24.28 0.68
C GLU A 42 -3.12 -24.46 -0.79
N PHE A 43 -4.42 -24.59 -1.04
CA PHE A 43 -4.99 -24.65 -2.39
C PHE A 43 -4.75 -23.34 -3.15
N ASP A 44 -5.04 -22.17 -2.57
CA ASP A 44 -4.80 -20.86 -3.17
C ASP A 44 -3.30 -20.57 -3.36
N LYS A 45 -2.44 -20.99 -2.40
CA LYS A 45 -0.97 -20.96 -2.54
C LYS A 45 -0.45 -21.93 -3.61
N SER A 46 -1.11 -23.06 -3.82
CA SER A 46 -0.75 -24.06 -4.83
C SER A 46 -1.26 -23.71 -6.23
N GLU A 47 -2.41 -23.04 -6.34
CA GLU A 47 -2.97 -22.56 -7.61
C GLU A 47 -2.49 -21.15 -7.98
N GLY A 48 -1.82 -20.43 -7.08
CA GLY A 48 -0.83 -19.37 -7.36
C GLY A 48 -1.28 -18.21 -8.25
N SER A 49 -2.58 -17.99 -8.46
CA SER A 49 -3.02 -17.11 -9.55
C SER A 49 -2.82 -15.63 -9.23
N VAL A 50 -3.30 -15.13 -8.07
CA VAL A 50 -3.32 -13.68 -7.79
C VAL A 50 -1.92 -13.10 -7.58
N ASP A 51 -1.07 -13.85 -6.88
CA ASP A 51 0.27 -13.40 -6.53
C ASP A 51 1.22 -13.37 -7.75
N HIS A 52 1.14 -14.37 -8.62
CA HIS A 52 1.87 -14.39 -9.89
C HIS A 52 1.33 -13.33 -10.87
N ILE A 53 0.02 -13.07 -10.86
CA ILE A 53 -0.59 -11.99 -11.64
C ILE A 53 0.00 -10.63 -11.25
N ALA A 54 0.25 -10.36 -9.96
CA ALA A 54 0.85 -9.09 -9.53
C ALA A 54 2.26 -8.87 -10.12
N LEU A 55 3.07 -9.93 -10.23
CA LEU A 55 4.41 -9.87 -10.83
C LEU A 55 4.32 -9.49 -12.32
N ILE A 56 3.48 -10.21 -13.08
CA ILE A 56 3.25 -9.96 -14.51
C ILE A 56 2.68 -8.55 -14.72
N ALA A 57 1.68 -8.18 -13.92
CA ALA A 57 0.99 -6.91 -14.06
C ALA A 57 1.94 -5.72 -13.81
N THR A 58 2.93 -5.86 -12.92
CA THR A 58 3.97 -4.83 -12.74
C THR A 58 4.72 -4.56 -14.05
N TYR A 59 5.18 -5.61 -14.74
CA TYR A 59 5.84 -5.46 -16.04
C TYR A 59 4.89 -4.90 -17.11
N GLU A 60 3.67 -5.42 -17.17
CA GLU A 60 2.70 -5.02 -18.19
C GLU A 60 2.29 -3.54 -18.07
N ILE A 61 2.06 -3.05 -16.85
CA ILE A 61 1.75 -1.63 -16.59
C ILE A 61 2.92 -0.77 -17.03
N ASN A 62 4.13 -1.11 -16.59
CA ASN A 62 5.33 -0.33 -16.90
C ASN A 62 5.64 -0.34 -18.40
N LYS A 63 5.45 -1.47 -19.08
CA LYS A 63 5.50 -1.58 -20.54
C LYS A 63 4.50 -0.65 -21.21
N LYS A 64 3.23 -0.67 -20.78
CA LYS A 64 2.19 0.18 -21.36
C LYS A 64 2.46 1.67 -21.14
N ILE A 65 3.02 2.07 -20.01
CA ILE A 65 3.45 3.47 -19.79
C ILE A 65 4.63 3.80 -20.72
N TYR A 66 5.62 2.92 -20.84
CA TYR A 66 6.78 3.11 -21.72
C TYR A 66 6.37 3.25 -23.20
N GLU A 67 5.41 2.45 -23.64
CA GLU A 67 4.84 2.48 -25.00
C GLU A 67 3.75 3.54 -25.18
N GLU A 68 3.52 4.41 -24.18
CA GLU A 68 2.53 5.49 -24.18
C GLU A 68 1.08 5.01 -24.44
N ARG A 69 0.78 3.74 -24.12
CA ARG A 69 -0.55 3.12 -24.27
C ARG A 69 -1.51 3.44 -23.14
N ILE A 70 -0.99 3.84 -21.99
CA ILE A 70 -1.79 4.28 -20.82
C ILE A 70 -1.16 5.54 -20.20
N SER A 71 -2.00 6.37 -19.57
CA SER A 71 -1.55 7.53 -18.81
C SER A 71 -1.00 7.14 -17.43
N GLN A 72 -0.23 8.05 -16.81
CA GLN A 72 0.24 7.89 -15.43
C GLN A 72 -0.93 7.75 -14.45
N ASP A 73 -2.02 8.51 -14.65
CA ASP A 73 -3.24 8.41 -13.85
C ASP A 73 -3.78 6.98 -13.84
N LYS A 74 -3.91 6.38 -15.04
CA LYS A 74 -4.46 5.03 -15.15
C LYS A 74 -3.51 3.99 -14.57
N ALA A 75 -2.21 4.17 -14.73
CA ALA A 75 -1.22 3.29 -14.15
C ALA A 75 -1.27 3.30 -12.61
N ASP A 76 -1.37 4.48 -11.99
CA ASP A 76 -1.42 4.59 -10.52
C ASP A 76 -2.68 3.92 -9.93
N GLU A 77 -3.84 4.04 -10.59
CA GLU A 77 -5.07 3.33 -10.21
C GLU A 77 -4.87 1.80 -10.24
N ILE A 78 -4.33 1.28 -11.34
CA ILE A 78 -4.16 -0.16 -11.53
C ILE A 78 -3.14 -0.69 -10.52
N GLU A 79 -2.02 0.02 -10.32
CA GLU A 79 -0.97 -0.35 -9.37
C GLU A 79 -1.54 -0.40 -7.93
N GLN A 80 -2.35 0.59 -7.53
CA GLN A 80 -3.01 0.57 -6.23
C GLN A 80 -3.98 -0.61 -6.08
N LYS A 81 -4.77 -0.90 -7.12
CA LYS A 81 -5.72 -2.01 -7.10
C LYS A 81 -5.01 -3.37 -6.99
N ILE A 82 -3.88 -3.54 -7.67
CA ILE A 82 -3.06 -4.76 -7.54
C ILE A 82 -2.48 -4.88 -6.13
N ASN A 83 -2.02 -3.76 -5.57
CA ASN A 83 -1.49 -3.72 -4.21
C ASN A 83 -2.57 -4.07 -3.18
N SER A 84 -3.80 -3.55 -3.32
CA SER A 84 -4.89 -3.90 -2.40
C SER A 84 -5.29 -5.38 -2.50
N LEU A 85 -5.37 -5.93 -3.72
CA LEU A 85 -5.65 -7.36 -3.91
C LEU A 85 -4.58 -8.26 -3.28
N SER A 86 -3.30 -7.86 -3.37
CA SER A 86 -2.19 -8.58 -2.74
C SER A 86 -2.20 -8.51 -1.20
N LEU A 87 -2.78 -7.46 -0.62
CA LEU A 87 -2.84 -7.25 0.83
C LEU A 87 -3.95 -8.08 1.50
N THR A 88 -5.11 -8.18 0.86
CA THR A 88 -6.29 -8.90 1.38
C THR A 88 -6.02 -10.40 1.59
N VAL A 89 -5.09 -10.99 0.85
CA VAL A 89 -4.73 -12.41 0.97
C VAL A 89 -3.95 -12.71 2.27
N ASN A 90 -3.31 -11.71 2.90
CA ASN A 90 -2.44 -11.91 4.06
C ASN A 90 -3.03 -11.42 5.39
N SER A 91 -4.14 -10.69 5.36
CA SER A 91 -4.79 -10.19 6.57
C SER A 91 -5.77 -11.19 7.13
N ASP A 92 -5.22 -12.21 7.76
CA ASP A 92 -5.98 -13.15 8.53
C ASP A 92 -5.74 -12.86 10.01
N GLU A 93 -6.72 -12.23 10.66
CA GLU A 93 -6.81 -12.14 12.12
C GLU A 93 -6.59 -13.54 12.72
N GLU A 94 -5.79 -13.59 13.78
CA GLU A 94 -5.78 -14.69 14.72
C GLU A 94 -7.19 -14.83 15.32
N MET A 95 -8.06 -15.57 14.65
CA MET A 95 -9.25 -16.17 15.28
C MET A 95 -8.79 -17.31 16.19
N THR A 96 -7.94 -17.01 17.17
CA THR A 96 -7.76 -17.86 18.34
C THR A 96 -8.51 -17.16 19.47
N SER A 97 -9.70 -17.68 19.76
CA SER A 97 -10.35 -17.36 21.02
C SER A 97 -9.42 -17.89 22.12
N ASP A 98 -8.64 -17.00 22.71
CA ASP A 98 -7.73 -17.21 23.84
C ASP A 98 -8.45 -17.83 25.07
N LYS A 99 -9.78 -17.91 25.04
CA LYS A 99 -10.66 -18.35 26.11
C LYS A 99 -10.67 -19.87 26.39
N PHE A 100 -10.06 -20.73 25.56
CA PHE A 100 -10.21 -22.20 25.70
C PHE A 100 -8.91 -23.03 25.63
N HIS A 101 -7.73 -22.42 25.79
CA HIS A 101 -6.44 -23.14 25.70
C HIS A 101 -6.31 -24.36 26.62
N ILE A 102 -6.88 -24.31 27.83
CA ILE A 102 -6.76 -25.38 28.84
C ILE A 102 -7.51 -26.65 28.44
N PHE A 103 -8.61 -26.53 27.68
CA PHE A 103 -9.45 -27.66 27.26
C PHE A 103 -9.12 -28.18 25.85
N PHE A 104 -8.18 -27.52 25.16
CA PHE A 104 -7.83 -27.81 23.77
C PHE A 104 -7.14 -29.16 23.58
N TYR A 105 -6.09 -29.43 24.36
CA TYR A 105 -5.30 -30.66 24.22
C TYR A 105 -6.08 -31.95 24.53
N PRO A 106 -6.91 -32.02 25.59
CA PRO A 106 -7.75 -33.19 25.84
C PRO A 106 -8.74 -33.50 24.70
N ALA A 107 -9.37 -32.46 24.15
CA ALA A 107 -10.31 -32.59 23.05
C ALA A 107 -9.64 -33.00 21.74
N LEU A 108 -8.45 -32.44 21.43
CA LEU A 108 -7.65 -32.87 20.29
C LEU A 108 -7.26 -34.35 20.40
N GLY A 109 -6.94 -34.82 21.61
CA GLY A 109 -6.68 -36.23 21.90
C GLY A 109 -7.88 -37.13 21.55
N LEU A 110 -9.07 -36.77 22.01
CA LEU A 110 -10.32 -37.49 21.71
C LEU A 110 -10.63 -37.51 20.20
N ILE A 111 -10.42 -36.39 19.51
CA ILE A 111 -10.63 -36.28 18.06
C ILE A 111 -9.64 -37.18 17.32
N ASN A 112 -8.37 -37.19 17.72
CA ASN A 112 -7.34 -38.02 17.09
C ASN A 112 -7.55 -39.51 17.33
N ILE A 113 -8.06 -39.92 18.50
CA ILE A 113 -8.49 -41.30 18.76
C ILE A 113 -9.61 -41.71 17.80
N ASN A 114 -10.64 -40.87 17.64
CA ASN A 114 -11.74 -41.15 16.72
C ASN A 114 -11.25 -41.23 15.26
N ARG A 115 -10.32 -40.35 14.86
CA ARG A 115 -9.70 -40.41 13.52
C ARG A 115 -8.88 -41.67 13.31
N LEU A 116 -8.13 -42.11 14.32
CA LEU A 116 -7.38 -43.36 14.26
C LEU A 116 -8.32 -44.57 14.04
N ILE A 117 -9.45 -44.62 14.75
CA ILE A 117 -10.48 -45.66 14.57
C ILE A 117 -11.05 -45.63 13.14
N LEU A 118 -11.19 -44.44 12.55
CA LEU A 118 -11.65 -44.23 11.18
C LEU A 118 -10.55 -44.41 10.11
N GLY A 119 -9.34 -44.84 10.48
CA GLY A 119 -8.21 -45.00 9.57
C GLY A 119 -7.65 -43.68 9.01
N LYS A 120 -8.00 -42.54 9.62
CA LYS A 120 -7.57 -41.21 9.19
C LYS A 120 -6.34 -40.78 9.97
N SER A 121 -5.44 -40.07 9.28
CA SER A 121 -4.26 -39.48 9.91
C SER A 121 -4.64 -38.52 11.05
N PRO A 122 -3.86 -38.49 12.14
CA PRO A 122 -4.11 -37.61 13.28
C PRO A 122 -3.96 -36.14 12.88
N ILE A 123 -4.81 -35.29 13.44
CA ILE A 123 -4.72 -33.84 13.32
C ILE A 123 -3.54 -33.38 14.17
N LYS A 124 -2.53 -32.82 13.52
CA LYS A 124 -1.50 -32.03 14.18
C LYS A 124 -1.98 -30.60 14.21
N TYR A 125 -2.31 -30.07 15.39
CA TYR A 125 -2.59 -28.65 15.52
C TYR A 125 -1.28 -27.88 15.42
N GLN A 126 -1.03 -27.25 14.27
CA GLN A 126 0.05 -26.28 14.13
C GLN A 126 -0.49 -24.92 14.57
N HIS A 127 0.03 -24.41 15.70
CA HIS A 127 -0.10 -23.00 16.05
C HIS A 127 0.69 -22.21 15.03
N ALA A 128 0.01 -21.39 14.23
CA ALA A 128 0.59 -20.58 13.17
C ALA A 128 1.41 -21.42 12.15
N PRO A 129 1.73 -20.90 10.95
CA PRO A 129 2.81 -21.50 10.17
C PRO A 129 4.03 -21.61 11.09
N GLY A 130 4.55 -22.82 11.28
CA GLY A 130 5.69 -23.05 12.18
C GLY A 130 6.92 -22.23 11.76
N ASP A 131 7.94 -22.20 12.61
CA ASP A 131 9.24 -21.55 12.36
C ASP A 131 9.82 -21.79 10.95
N GLN A 132 9.42 -22.90 10.30
CA GLN A 132 9.76 -23.26 8.92
C GLN A 132 9.44 -22.21 7.84
N PHE A 133 8.48 -21.31 8.05
CA PHE A 133 8.10 -20.29 7.04
C PHE A 133 8.49 -18.86 7.42
N LYS A 134 9.16 -18.64 8.55
CA LYS A 134 9.57 -17.29 8.97
C LYS A 134 10.46 -16.58 7.94
N ASP A 135 11.38 -17.31 7.32
CA ASP A 135 12.23 -16.76 6.26
C ASP A 135 11.39 -16.41 5.02
N LEU A 136 10.36 -17.20 4.71
CA LEU A 136 9.48 -16.93 3.58
C LEU A 136 8.63 -15.69 3.82
N ASP A 137 7.99 -15.58 4.99
CA ASP A 137 7.20 -14.40 5.35
C ASP A 137 8.06 -13.12 5.35
N ALA A 138 9.29 -13.21 5.87
CA ALA A 138 10.26 -12.12 5.80
C ALA A 138 10.64 -11.77 4.35
N ALA A 139 10.86 -12.77 3.49
CA ALA A 139 11.17 -12.55 2.08
C ALA A 139 10.06 -11.79 1.36
N TYR A 140 8.80 -12.22 1.55
CA TYR A 140 7.62 -11.57 1.00
C TYR A 140 7.47 -10.13 1.51
N TYR A 141 7.69 -9.91 2.81
CA TYR A 141 7.67 -8.58 3.40
C TYR A 141 8.68 -7.64 2.73
N PHE A 142 9.93 -8.11 2.53
CA PHE A 142 10.96 -7.31 1.88
C PHE A 142 10.66 -7.08 0.39
N GLU A 143 10.19 -8.10 -0.34
CA GLU A 143 9.83 -7.97 -1.75
C GLU A 143 8.74 -6.91 -1.95
N LYS A 144 7.65 -6.98 -1.15
CA LYS A 144 6.52 -6.04 -1.26
C LYS A 144 6.88 -4.60 -0.88
N ASN A 145 8.00 -4.41 -0.18
CA ASN A 145 8.55 -3.09 0.16
C ASN A 145 9.75 -2.69 -0.72
N PHE A 146 9.94 -3.35 -1.88
CA PHE A 146 11.03 -3.07 -2.83
C PHE A 146 12.45 -3.26 -2.26
N LEU A 147 12.59 -3.97 -1.15
CA LEU A 147 13.86 -4.30 -0.51
C LEU A 147 14.43 -5.60 -1.12
N PHE A 148 14.61 -5.62 -2.44
CA PHE A 148 14.90 -6.84 -3.21
C PHE A 148 16.16 -7.57 -2.75
N LYS A 149 17.24 -6.87 -2.42
CA LYS A 149 18.47 -7.48 -1.88
C LYS A 149 18.21 -8.26 -0.59
N GLN A 150 17.38 -7.72 0.30
CA GLN A 150 17.03 -8.38 1.55
C GLN A 150 16.09 -9.56 1.31
N ALA A 151 15.11 -9.40 0.40
CA ALA A 151 14.22 -10.48 -0.02
C ALA A 151 14.99 -11.67 -0.59
N ILE A 152 15.98 -11.43 -1.47
CA ILE A 152 16.84 -12.46 -2.07
C ILE A 152 17.57 -13.27 -0.98
N VAL A 153 18.10 -12.59 0.05
CA VAL A 153 18.78 -13.26 1.18
C VAL A 153 17.83 -14.20 1.91
N GLN A 154 16.59 -13.77 2.17
CA GLN A 154 15.62 -14.63 2.86
C GLN A 154 15.11 -15.77 1.95
N TYR A 155 14.91 -15.52 0.66
CA TYR A 155 14.59 -16.58 -0.31
C TYR A 155 15.70 -17.64 -0.41
N ASN A 156 16.96 -17.22 -0.37
CA ASN A 156 18.09 -18.17 -0.33
C ASN A 156 18.02 -19.07 0.91
N LYS A 157 17.71 -18.52 2.10
CA LYS A 157 17.53 -19.34 3.31
C LYS A 157 16.34 -20.28 3.19
N ALA A 158 15.20 -19.78 2.70
CA ALA A 158 14.01 -20.60 2.52
C ALA A 158 14.30 -21.81 1.60
N LEU A 159 15.07 -21.61 0.51
CA LEU A 159 15.44 -22.68 -0.42
C LEU A 159 16.40 -23.74 0.16
N LEU A 160 17.05 -23.49 1.30
CA LEU A 160 17.89 -24.49 1.99
C LEU A 160 17.05 -25.56 2.70
N ASN A 161 15.75 -25.32 2.90
CA ASN A 161 14.85 -26.28 3.52
C ASN A 161 14.61 -27.48 2.56
N ALA A 162 15.12 -28.65 2.94
CA ALA A 162 15.06 -29.87 2.13
C ALA A 162 13.61 -30.33 1.86
N ASP A 163 12.71 -30.08 2.82
CA ASP A 163 11.33 -30.58 2.84
C ASP A 163 10.34 -29.76 2.00
N LEU A 164 10.79 -28.74 1.26
CA LEU A 164 9.91 -27.95 0.41
C LEU A 164 9.35 -28.78 -0.77
N SER A 165 8.04 -28.66 -1.01
CA SER A 165 7.37 -29.23 -2.18
C SER A 165 7.90 -28.62 -3.49
N SER A 166 7.70 -29.32 -4.62
CA SER A 166 8.10 -28.83 -5.95
C SER A 166 7.44 -27.49 -6.28
N THR A 167 6.13 -27.38 -6.04
CA THR A 167 5.33 -26.17 -6.23
C THR A 167 5.89 -24.99 -5.44
N LEU A 168 6.22 -25.20 -4.17
CA LEU A 168 6.74 -24.14 -3.32
C LEU A 168 8.16 -23.73 -3.72
N LYS A 169 9.03 -24.70 -4.06
CA LYS A 169 10.37 -24.41 -4.61
C LYS A 169 10.27 -23.59 -5.89
N ALA A 170 9.38 -23.94 -6.81
CA ALA A 170 9.15 -23.21 -8.05
C ALA A 170 8.67 -21.77 -7.80
N SER A 171 7.71 -21.59 -6.89
CA SER A 171 7.19 -20.28 -6.48
C SER A 171 8.27 -19.39 -5.83
N ILE A 172 9.10 -19.95 -4.94
CA ILE A 172 10.23 -19.22 -4.32
C ILE A 172 11.26 -18.82 -5.38
N LEU A 173 11.64 -19.73 -6.28
CA LEU A 173 12.57 -19.44 -7.38
C LEU A 173 12.02 -18.34 -8.30
N LEU A 174 10.72 -18.35 -8.58
CA LEU A 174 10.05 -17.36 -9.43
C LEU A 174 10.16 -15.96 -8.82
N ARG A 175 9.79 -15.84 -7.54
CA ARG A 175 9.86 -14.58 -6.79
C ARG A 175 11.29 -14.08 -6.60
N GLN A 176 12.22 -14.99 -6.35
CA GLN A 176 13.63 -14.67 -6.29
C GLN A 176 14.15 -14.17 -7.66
N GLY A 177 13.74 -14.80 -8.76
CA GLY A 177 14.07 -14.36 -10.11
C GLY A 177 13.53 -12.96 -10.41
N TYR A 178 12.31 -12.68 -9.97
CA TYR A 178 11.70 -11.35 -10.03
C TYR A 178 12.50 -10.31 -9.23
N CYS A 179 12.92 -10.65 -8.00
CA CYS A 179 13.77 -9.77 -7.21
C CYS A 179 15.13 -9.50 -7.88
N TYR A 180 15.78 -10.53 -8.44
CA TYR A 180 17.02 -10.34 -9.19
C TYR A 180 16.84 -9.39 -10.39
N ALA A 181 15.74 -9.53 -11.15
CA ALA A 181 15.46 -8.68 -12.30
C ALA A 181 15.25 -7.21 -11.93
N LEU A 182 14.60 -6.95 -10.78
CA LEU A 182 14.38 -5.59 -10.28
C LEU A 182 15.61 -5.00 -9.57
N ASP A 183 16.48 -5.85 -9.03
CA ASP A 183 17.80 -5.45 -8.51
C ASP A 183 18.82 -5.17 -9.65
N GLY A 184 18.50 -5.59 -10.88
CA GLY A 184 19.34 -5.41 -12.08
C GLY A 184 20.29 -6.57 -12.39
N ASP A 185 20.15 -7.70 -11.69
CA ASP A 185 20.89 -8.94 -11.96
C ASP A 185 20.10 -9.84 -12.93
N ASP A 186 20.02 -9.38 -14.19
CA ASP A 186 19.20 -10.03 -15.21
C ASP A 186 19.66 -11.47 -15.53
N GLU A 187 20.96 -11.76 -15.35
CA GLU A 187 21.52 -13.10 -15.57
C GLU A 187 20.97 -14.10 -14.56
N LYS A 188 21.03 -13.78 -13.25
CA LYS A 188 20.47 -14.66 -12.22
C LYS A 188 18.96 -14.77 -12.31
N ALA A 189 18.27 -13.68 -12.67
CA ALA A 189 16.84 -13.71 -12.92
C ALA A 189 16.48 -14.71 -14.02
N MET A 190 17.16 -14.61 -15.17
CA MET A 190 16.94 -15.50 -16.30
C MET A 190 17.30 -16.95 -15.99
N ASN A 191 18.38 -17.18 -15.23
CA ASN A 191 18.74 -18.52 -14.77
C ASN A 191 17.64 -19.14 -13.90
N ASN A 192 17.04 -18.37 -12.97
CA ASN A 192 15.92 -18.84 -12.17
C ASN A 192 14.70 -19.17 -13.05
N TYR A 193 14.32 -18.31 -13.99
CA TYR A 193 13.19 -18.57 -14.87
C TYR A 193 13.40 -19.81 -15.74
N ASN A 194 14.57 -19.96 -16.35
CA ASN A 194 14.91 -21.12 -17.16
C ASN A 194 14.92 -22.42 -16.33
N LYS A 195 15.40 -22.36 -15.09
CA LYS A 195 15.35 -23.49 -14.17
C LYS A 195 13.91 -23.91 -13.87
N ILE A 196 13.01 -22.97 -13.63
CA ILE A 196 11.58 -23.26 -13.38
C ILE A 196 10.95 -23.90 -14.62
N ILE A 197 11.17 -23.31 -15.80
CA ILE A 197 10.62 -23.80 -17.07
C ILE A 197 11.07 -25.24 -17.37
N LYS A 198 12.33 -25.56 -17.06
CA LYS A 198 12.92 -26.87 -17.33
C LYS A 198 12.56 -27.91 -16.26
N ASP A 199 12.77 -27.59 -14.99
CA ASP A 199 12.76 -28.56 -13.90
C ASP A 199 11.37 -28.64 -13.21
N TYR A 200 10.50 -27.65 -13.44
CA TYR A 200 9.18 -27.51 -12.81
C TYR A 200 8.08 -27.23 -13.84
N SER A 201 8.19 -27.82 -15.03
CA SER A 201 7.34 -27.53 -16.21
C SER A 201 5.84 -27.77 -16.01
N TYR A 202 5.45 -28.61 -15.04
CA TYR A 202 4.05 -28.89 -14.70
C TYR A 202 3.45 -27.91 -13.69
N GLU A 203 4.27 -27.07 -13.05
CA GLU A 203 3.81 -26.10 -12.06
C GLU A 203 3.34 -24.81 -12.75
N SER A 204 2.33 -24.13 -12.18
CA SER A 204 1.82 -22.86 -12.71
C SER A 204 2.92 -21.78 -12.81
N SER A 205 3.91 -21.83 -11.91
CA SER A 205 5.07 -20.94 -11.92
C SER A 205 5.91 -21.03 -13.21
N ALA A 206 5.90 -22.15 -13.94
CA ALA A 206 6.64 -22.27 -15.20
C ALA A 206 6.03 -21.40 -16.31
N ILE A 207 4.70 -21.27 -16.33
CA ILE A 207 4.00 -20.37 -17.26
C ILE A 207 4.38 -18.91 -16.93
N THR A 208 4.30 -18.54 -15.65
CA THR A 208 4.67 -17.19 -15.21
C THR A 208 6.16 -16.90 -15.47
N ALA A 209 7.05 -17.85 -15.22
CA ALA A 209 8.48 -17.72 -15.51
C ALA A 209 8.74 -17.47 -17.00
N SER A 210 8.03 -18.17 -17.89
CA SER A 210 8.13 -17.97 -19.34
C SER A 210 7.72 -16.54 -19.74
N ILE A 211 6.62 -16.05 -19.17
CA ILE A 211 6.13 -14.68 -19.42
C ILE A 211 7.14 -13.64 -18.89
N LEU A 212 7.63 -13.81 -17.65
CA LEU A 212 8.58 -12.88 -17.05
C LEU A 212 9.93 -12.88 -17.77
N ALA A 213 10.41 -14.03 -18.25
CA ALA A 213 11.60 -14.12 -19.09
C ALA A 213 11.45 -13.29 -20.36
N GLN A 214 10.30 -13.40 -21.05
CA GLN A 214 10.02 -12.60 -22.25
C GLN A 214 9.98 -11.10 -21.95
N TYR A 215 9.36 -10.68 -20.84
CA TYR A 215 9.38 -9.27 -20.43
C TYR A 215 10.80 -8.79 -20.13
N LEU A 216 11.60 -9.60 -19.43
CA LEU A 216 12.98 -9.26 -19.08
C LEU A 216 13.83 -9.01 -20.33
N GLU A 217 13.76 -9.91 -21.31
CA GLU A 217 14.45 -9.74 -22.60
C GLU A 217 13.99 -8.48 -23.34
N GLY A 218 12.67 -8.29 -23.46
CA GLY A 218 12.10 -7.12 -24.12
C GLY A 218 12.50 -5.80 -23.44
N PHE A 219 12.51 -5.77 -22.10
CA PHE A 219 12.93 -4.61 -21.32
C PHE A 219 14.43 -4.35 -21.51
N ASN A 220 15.26 -5.39 -21.57
CA ASN A 220 16.70 -5.24 -21.80
C ASN A 220 17.02 -4.66 -23.17
N LEU A 221 16.34 -5.12 -24.22
CA LEU A 221 16.44 -4.52 -25.55
C LEU A 221 16.02 -3.04 -25.52
N ALA A 222 14.89 -2.73 -24.89
CA ALA A 222 14.39 -1.35 -24.78
C ALA A 222 15.33 -0.44 -23.97
N ARG A 223 15.89 -0.93 -22.85
CA ARG A 223 16.87 -0.21 -22.03
C ARG A 223 18.09 0.16 -22.87
N ASN A 224 18.62 -0.79 -23.64
CA ASN A 224 19.76 -0.55 -24.54
C ASN A 224 19.44 0.52 -25.61
N MET A 225 18.25 0.47 -26.22
CA MET A 225 17.82 1.50 -27.18
C MET A 225 17.73 2.89 -26.54
N VAL A 226 17.18 2.98 -25.32
CA VAL A 226 17.06 4.24 -24.58
C VAL A 226 18.44 4.80 -24.21
N LEU A 227 19.37 3.96 -23.76
CA LEU A 227 20.74 4.36 -23.41
C LEU A 227 21.49 4.91 -24.63
N ASN A 228 21.38 4.24 -25.77
CA ASN A 228 22.06 4.63 -27.02
C ASN A 228 21.36 5.77 -27.78
N GLY A 229 20.10 6.07 -27.45
CA GLY A 229 19.33 7.13 -28.08
C GLY A 229 19.81 8.55 -27.74
N LYS A 230 19.51 9.51 -28.64
CA LYS A 230 19.88 10.93 -28.51
C LYS A 230 18.89 11.79 -27.70
N SER A 231 18.06 11.18 -26.85
CA SER A 231 17.09 11.91 -26.04
C SER A 231 17.75 12.74 -24.92
N ASP A 232 17.07 13.81 -24.50
CA ASP A 232 17.42 14.57 -23.30
C ASP A 232 17.59 13.64 -22.06
N PRO A 233 18.55 13.92 -21.17
CA PRO A 233 18.77 13.15 -19.94
C PRO A 233 17.54 12.92 -19.07
N VAL A 234 16.65 13.91 -18.92
CA VAL A 234 15.45 13.77 -18.07
C VAL A 234 14.46 12.79 -18.68
N LEU A 235 14.19 12.92 -19.98
CA LEU A 235 13.35 11.98 -20.72
C LEU A 235 13.96 10.57 -20.76
N LYS A 236 15.28 10.48 -20.92
CA LYS A 236 16.02 9.20 -20.90
C LYS A 236 15.83 8.50 -19.54
N SER A 237 16.01 9.24 -18.44
CA SER A 237 15.77 8.70 -17.09
C SER A 237 14.33 8.26 -16.89
N GLN A 238 13.33 9.07 -17.29
CA GLN A 238 11.91 8.69 -17.23
C GLN A 238 11.65 7.36 -17.95
N LYS A 239 12.16 7.20 -19.17
CA LYS A 239 11.99 5.96 -19.94
C LYS A 239 12.61 4.77 -19.21
N LEU A 240 13.80 4.94 -18.63
CA LEU A 240 14.46 3.90 -17.84
C LEU A 240 13.70 3.56 -16.55
N VAL A 241 13.08 4.54 -15.88
CA VAL A 241 12.18 4.28 -14.73
C VAL A 241 11.00 3.40 -15.16
N ASN A 242 10.38 3.70 -16.31
CA ASN A 242 9.28 2.90 -16.86
C ASN A 242 9.75 1.54 -17.40
N LEU A 243 11.05 1.32 -17.56
CA LEU A 243 11.66 0.04 -17.88
C LEU A 243 12.28 -0.63 -16.63
N LEU A 244 11.92 -0.15 -15.43
CA LEU A 244 12.35 -0.70 -14.15
C LEU A 244 13.88 -0.68 -13.93
N ALA A 245 14.62 0.14 -14.69
CA ALA A 245 16.07 0.27 -14.62
C ALA A 245 16.48 1.41 -13.68
N TYR A 246 16.12 1.28 -12.39
CA TYR A 246 16.18 2.40 -11.43
C TYR A 246 17.60 2.90 -11.15
N GLU A 247 18.61 2.02 -11.05
CA GLU A 247 19.99 2.45 -10.80
C GLU A 247 20.54 3.32 -11.96
N GLN A 248 20.33 2.85 -13.19
CA GLN A 248 20.76 3.56 -14.40
C GLN A 248 20.02 4.90 -14.55
N ALA A 249 18.71 4.88 -14.31
CA ALA A 249 17.87 6.07 -14.34
C ALA A 249 18.32 7.11 -13.29
N LEU A 250 18.65 6.67 -12.08
CA LEU A 250 19.12 7.52 -10.98
C LEU A 250 20.46 8.17 -11.30
N LYS A 251 21.39 7.42 -11.89
CA LYS A 251 22.69 7.96 -12.31
C LYS A 251 22.52 9.10 -13.33
N ILE A 252 21.66 8.90 -14.33
CA ILE A 252 21.40 9.88 -15.38
C ILE A 252 20.68 11.12 -14.82
N ILE A 253 19.65 10.93 -13.99
CA ILE A 253 18.85 12.06 -13.48
C ILE A 253 19.64 12.94 -12.51
N ASN A 254 20.52 12.35 -11.69
CA ASN A 254 21.41 13.13 -10.81
C ASN A 254 22.38 14.02 -11.61
N ALA A 255 22.90 13.51 -12.74
CA ALA A 255 23.74 14.31 -13.62
C ALA A 255 22.95 15.41 -14.35
N ALA A 256 21.67 15.17 -14.64
CA ALA A 256 20.78 16.15 -15.25
C ALA A 256 20.40 17.28 -14.27
N GLU A 257 20.08 16.94 -13.02
CA GLU A 257 19.73 17.90 -11.96
C GLU A 257 20.82 18.94 -11.72
N GLN A 258 22.10 18.57 -11.83
CA GLN A 258 23.22 19.50 -11.69
C GLN A 258 23.34 20.52 -12.83
N LYS A 259 22.74 20.23 -14.00
CA LYS A 259 22.85 21.04 -15.22
C LYS A 259 21.57 21.84 -15.51
N SER A 260 20.42 21.33 -15.10
CA SER A 260 19.13 21.94 -15.42
C SER A 260 18.81 23.11 -14.48
N GLY A 261 18.50 24.26 -15.08
CA GLY A 261 17.80 25.35 -14.37
C GLY A 261 16.41 24.92 -13.89
N SER A 262 15.82 25.68 -12.98
CA SER A 262 14.62 25.35 -12.19
C SER A 262 13.38 24.83 -12.94
N LYS A 263 13.29 24.97 -14.27
CA LYS A 263 12.09 24.69 -15.07
C LYS A 263 11.65 23.21 -15.08
N ASP A 264 12.58 22.27 -14.99
CA ASP A 264 12.28 20.82 -14.96
C ASP A 264 12.44 20.18 -13.57
N LEU A 265 12.63 21.00 -12.53
CA LEU A 265 12.99 20.52 -11.19
C LEU A 265 11.92 19.58 -10.59
N SER A 266 10.63 19.88 -10.78
CA SER A 266 9.53 19.03 -10.28
C SER A 266 9.52 17.65 -10.91
N ARG A 267 9.75 17.57 -12.23
CA ARG A 267 9.88 16.33 -13.00
C ARG A 267 11.10 15.52 -12.56
N ILE A 268 12.24 16.20 -12.43
CA ILE A 268 13.51 15.61 -11.98
C ILE A 268 13.35 14.98 -10.60
N LEU A 269 12.83 15.74 -9.63
CA LEU A 269 12.62 15.27 -8.27
C LEU A 269 11.62 14.11 -8.20
N TYR A 270 10.54 14.15 -9.00
CA TYR A 270 9.57 13.06 -9.06
C TYR A 270 10.18 11.75 -9.56
N TYR A 271 10.91 11.77 -10.67
CA TYR A 271 11.54 10.55 -11.20
C TYR A 271 12.69 10.08 -10.31
N LYS A 272 13.44 11.00 -9.70
CA LYS A 272 14.44 10.67 -8.67
C LYS A 272 13.82 9.96 -7.46
N ALA A 273 12.66 10.43 -7.00
CA ALA A 273 11.90 9.78 -5.95
C ALA A 273 11.43 8.36 -6.36
N ARG A 274 10.93 8.19 -7.59
CA ARG A 274 10.58 6.86 -8.13
C ARG A 274 11.78 5.93 -8.15
N CYS A 275 12.97 6.41 -8.54
CA CYS A 275 14.18 5.61 -8.48
C CYS A 275 14.52 5.19 -7.04
N TYR A 276 14.48 6.13 -6.08
CA TYR A 276 14.73 5.77 -4.67
C TYR A 276 13.74 4.74 -4.15
N SER A 277 12.45 4.86 -4.51
CA SER A 277 11.43 3.88 -4.14
C SER A 277 11.73 2.50 -4.73
N GLY A 278 12.05 2.44 -6.03
CA GLY A 278 12.37 1.19 -6.73
C GLY A 278 13.69 0.54 -6.27
N LEU A 279 14.57 1.30 -5.63
CA LEU A 279 15.83 0.82 -5.04
C LEU A 279 15.72 0.49 -3.55
N GLY A 280 14.50 0.45 -3.00
CA GLY A 280 14.27 0.14 -1.58
C GLY A 280 14.82 1.22 -0.64
N GLN A 281 14.79 2.49 -1.05
CA GLN A 281 15.19 3.66 -0.23
C GLN A 281 13.96 4.56 0.04
N PRO A 282 12.95 4.07 0.77
CA PRO A 282 11.67 4.76 0.93
C PRO A 282 11.81 6.12 1.63
N GLU A 283 12.77 6.30 2.55
CA GLU A 283 13.00 7.57 3.23
C GLU A 283 13.38 8.67 2.23
N LYS A 284 14.32 8.38 1.33
CA LYS A 284 14.73 9.32 0.29
C LYS A 284 13.63 9.55 -0.74
N ALA A 285 12.86 8.50 -1.06
CA ALA A 285 11.72 8.64 -1.97
C ALA A 285 10.69 9.62 -1.41
N VAL A 286 10.27 9.42 -0.16
CA VAL A 286 9.29 10.25 0.54
C VAL A 286 9.79 11.69 0.66
N GLU A 287 11.06 11.90 1.01
CA GLU A 287 11.66 13.23 1.06
C GLU A 287 11.55 13.95 -0.29
N ASN A 288 11.89 13.28 -1.40
CA ASN A 288 11.84 13.89 -2.73
C ASN A 288 10.39 14.12 -3.21
N TYR A 289 9.46 13.21 -2.95
CA TYR A 289 8.04 13.43 -3.23
C TYR A 289 7.48 14.64 -2.48
N LEU A 290 7.79 14.77 -1.19
CA LEU A 290 7.39 15.93 -0.39
C LEU A 290 8.03 17.23 -0.87
N LYS A 291 9.27 17.19 -1.37
CA LYS A 291 9.90 18.35 -2.03
C LYS A 291 9.11 18.79 -3.26
N VAL A 292 8.67 17.86 -4.12
CA VAL A 292 7.84 18.20 -5.30
C VAL A 292 6.53 18.87 -4.86
N ILE A 293 5.84 18.26 -3.89
CA ILE A 293 4.56 18.74 -3.37
C ILE A 293 4.67 20.15 -2.78
N THR A 294 5.72 20.41 -2.02
CA THR A 294 5.89 21.68 -1.29
C THR A 294 6.53 22.80 -2.12
N SER A 295 7.34 22.47 -3.13
CA SER A 295 8.02 23.48 -3.97
C SER A 295 7.23 23.86 -5.22
N THR A 296 6.47 22.93 -5.79
CA THR A 296 5.72 23.13 -7.04
C THR A 296 4.33 22.50 -6.95
N PRO A 297 3.45 23.00 -6.07
CA PRO A 297 2.15 22.38 -5.78
C PRO A 297 1.23 22.30 -7.01
N ASP A 298 1.37 23.23 -7.96
CA ASP A 298 0.54 23.29 -9.18
C ASP A 298 1.03 22.35 -10.28
N SER A 299 2.19 21.69 -10.10
CA SER A 299 2.73 20.74 -11.06
C SER A 299 1.91 19.44 -11.06
N PRO A 300 1.68 18.80 -12.22
CA PRO A 300 1.08 17.46 -12.25
C PRO A 300 1.90 16.44 -11.44
N TYR A 301 3.22 16.63 -11.36
CA TYR A 301 4.12 15.78 -10.57
C TYR A 301 3.85 15.89 -9.06
N ALA A 302 3.25 16.96 -8.57
CA ALA A 302 2.87 17.06 -7.16
C ALA A 302 1.71 16.09 -6.84
N LYS A 303 0.71 15.99 -7.72
CA LYS A 303 -0.38 15.00 -7.60
C LYS A 303 0.16 13.58 -7.69
N PHE A 304 1.00 13.29 -8.69
CA PHE A 304 1.64 11.97 -8.82
C PHE A 304 2.49 11.61 -7.60
N SER A 305 3.23 12.58 -7.06
CA SER A 305 4.01 12.40 -5.83
C SER A 305 3.11 12.06 -4.64
N ASN A 306 1.96 12.76 -4.49
CA ASN A 306 1.05 12.49 -3.40
C ASN A 306 0.43 11.09 -3.50
N ARG A 307 0.07 10.63 -4.71
CA ARG A 307 -0.38 9.25 -4.93
C ARG A 307 0.68 8.22 -4.53
N LYS A 308 1.96 8.44 -4.88
CA LYS A 308 3.03 7.53 -4.47
C LYS A 308 3.27 7.54 -2.96
N LEU A 309 3.11 8.68 -2.27
CA LEU A 309 3.10 8.72 -0.81
C LEU A 309 1.97 7.88 -0.22
N PHE A 310 0.76 7.97 -0.78
CA PHE A 310 -0.37 7.12 -0.36
C PHE A 310 -0.05 5.63 -0.51
N MET A 311 0.53 5.23 -1.65
CA MET A 311 0.91 3.84 -1.91
C MET A 311 1.98 3.34 -0.93
N ILE A 312 3.00 4.15 -0.64
CA ILE A 312 4.01 3.83 0.38
C ILE A 312 3.38 3.72 1.77
N GLY A 313 2.47 4.62 2.12
CA GLY A 313 1.77 4.57 3.42
C GLY A 313 0.80 3.39 3.55
N THR A 314 0.33 2.83 2.43
CA THR A 314 -0.60 1.67 2.42
C THR A 314 0.11 0.32 2.23
N SER A 315 1.42 0.29 1.99
CA SER A 315 2.17 -0.97 1.84
C SER A 315 2.22 -1.78 3.14
N ILE A 316 2.61 -3.05 3.04
CA ILE A 316 2.77 -3.93 4.22
C ILE A 316 3.82 -3.33 5.16
N GLY A 317 3.42 -2.97 6.38
CA GLY A 317 4.31 -2.33 7.34
C GLY A 317 4.66 -0.88 6.99
N GLY A 318 3.89 -0.25 6.10
CA GLY A 318 4.02 1.17 5.75
C GLY A 318 3.69 2.12 6.92
N ASP A 319 4.13 3.36 6.81
CA ASP A 319 3.99 4.36 7.86
C ASP A 319 2.61 5.04 7.79
N ASN A 320 1.77 4.81 8.82
CA ASN A 320 0.46 5.45 8.96
C ASN A 320 0.56 6.99 8.94
N ALA A 321 1.65 7.58 9.43
CA ALA A 321 1.82 9.03 9.38
C ALA A 321 1.94 9.53 7.93
N ILE A 322 2.60 8.77 7.04
CA ILE A 322 2.69 9.10 5.62
C ILE A 322 1.33 8.97 4.94
N LEU A 323 0.60 7.90 5.26
CA LEU A 323 -0.77 7.69 4.77
C LEU A 323 -1.69 8.88 5.11
N GLU A 324 -1.73 9.27 6.39
CA GLU A 324 -2.56 10.40 6.83
C GLU A 324 -2.08 11.72 6.26
N THR A 325 -0.76 11.92 6.15
CA THR A 325 -0.18 13.09 5.48
C THR A 325 -0.64 13.19 4.02
N SER A 326 -0.66 12.06 3.29
CA SER A 326 -1.08 12.04 1.90
C SER A 326 -2.56 12.38 1.73
N LYS A 327 -3.43 11.83 2.60
CA LYS A 327 -4.86 12.17 2.64
C LYS A 327 -5.07 13.65 2.92
N LEU A 328 -4.32 14.21 3.87
CA LEU A 328 -4.38 15.62 4.22
C LEU A 328 -3.93 16.52 3.06
N ILE A 329 -2.85 16.16 2.35
CA ILE A 329 -2.44 16.87 1.13
C ILE A 329 -3.55 16.81 0.07
N ASN A 330 -4.26 15.69 -0.03
CA ASN A 330 -5.33 15.53 -1.00
C ASN A 330 -6.53 16.44 -0.76
N THR A 331 -6.78 16.90 0.48
CA THR A 331 -7.86 17.87 0.74
C THR A 331 -7.60 19.22 0.08
N ARG A 332 -6.35 19.52 -0.29
CA ARG A 332 -5.99 20.72 -1.07
C ARG A 332 -5.88 20.43 -2.56
N PHE A 333 -5.32 19.28 -2.94
CA PHE A 333 -5.13 18.94 -4.35
C PHE A 333 -6.38 18.50 -5.07
N GLU A 334 -7.38 18.01 -4.32
CA GLU A 334 -8.64 17.49 -4.84
C GLU A 334 -8.41 16.53 -6.01
N ASP A 335 -7.43 15.62 -5.86
CA ASP A 335 -7.04 14.72 -6.92
C ASP A 335 -8.06 13.57 -7.03
N PRO A 336 -8.87 13.51 -8.10
CA PRO A 336 -9.94 12.53 -8.22
C PRO A 336 -9.43 11.09 -8.34
N VAL A 337 -8.17 10.90 -8.78
CA VAL A 337 -7.55 9.57 -8.81
C VAL A 337 -7.23 9.12 -7.39
N LEU A 338 -6.60 9.99 -6.59
CA LEU A 338 -6.28 9.66 -5.20
C LEU A 338 -7.54 9.49 -4.35
N SER A 339 -8.58 10.28 -4.57
CA SER A 339 -9.87 10.10 -3.89
C SER A 339 -10.46 8.71 -4.14
N ARG A 340 -10.45 8.24 -5.40
CA ARG A 340 -10.88 6.87 -5.73
C ARG A 340 -9.98 5.80 -5.11
N MET A 341 -8.65 5.98 -5.12
CA MET A 341 -7.71 5.07 -4.45
C MET A 341 -7.99 4.96 -2.93
N ILE A 342 -8.41 6.06 -2.29
CA ILE A 342 -8.79 6.08 -0.88
C ILE A 342 -10.12 5.34 -0.65
N GLU A 343 -11.10 5.53 -1.53
CA GLU A 343 -12.41 4.87 -1.48
C GLU A 343 -12.29 3.36 -1.67
N ASP A 344 -11.59 2.91 -2.72
CA ASP A 344 -11.35 1.49 -3.01
C ASP A 344 -10.74 0.74 -1.81
N ARG A 345 -9.92 1.44 -1.01
CA ARG A 345 -9.35 0.88 0.22
C ARG A 345 -10.36 0.76 1.36
N LYS A 346 -11.28 1.73 1.51
CA LYS A 346 -12.31 1.67 2.56
C LYS A 346 -13.25 0.49 2.33
N ASP A 347 -13.58 0.20 1.08
CA ASP A 347 -14.43 -0.93 0.72
C ASP A 347 -13.69 -2.27 0.90
N SER A 348 -12.37 -2.26 0.78
CA SER A 348 -11.50 -3.40 1.04
C SER A 348 -11.12 -3.56 2.52
N ALA A 349 -12.00 -3.17 3.48
CA ALA A 349 -11.72 -3.06 4.92
C ALA A 349 -11.06 -4.32 5.51
N VAL A 350 -9.75 -4.34 5.42
CA VAL A 350 -8.84 -5.30 6.01
C VAL A 350 -8.35 -4.69 7.32
N SER A 351 -8.69 -5.32 8.44
CA SER A 351 -8.09 -5.00 9.74
C SER A 351 -6.58 -5.14 9.62
N GLY A 352 -5.89 -4.04 9.92
CA GLY A 352 -4.48 -3.89 9.64
C GLY A 352 -3.65 -4.98 10.28
N LEU A 353 -2.84 -5.67 9.48
CA LEU A 353 -1.62 -6.32 9.94
C LEU A 353 -0.79 -5.28 10.69
N ARG A 354 -0.94 -5.23 12.02
CA ARG A 354 0.01 -4.57 12.91
C ARG A 354 1.25 -5.44 12.97
N ILE A 355 2.09 -5.37 11.94
CA ILE A 355 3.46 -5.83 12.08
C ILE A 355 4.11 -4.89 13.10
N GLN A 356 4.45 -5.43 14.28
CA GLN A 356 4.97 -4.64 15.41
C GLN A 356 6.26 -3.86 15.08
N ASN A 357 6.91 -4.18 13.94
CA ASN A 357 8.10 -3.54 13.41
C ASN A 357 7.96 -3.16 11.91
N GLY A 358 7.00 -2.33 11.55
CA GLY A 358 6.91 -1.73 10.21
C GLY A 358 8.11 -0.81 9.88
N ILE A 359 8.33 -0.51 8.60
CA ILE A 359 9.37 0.44 8.15
C ILE A 359 8.99 1.84 8.66
N LYS A 360 9.66 2.30 9.72
CA LYS A 360 9.47 3.67 10.22
C LYS A 360 10.23 4.65 9.34
N ILE A 361 9.50 5.48 8.61
CA ILE A 361 10.09 6.43 7.68
C ILE A 361 10.22 7.80 8.36
N SER A 362 11.46 8.22 8.61
CA SER A 362 11.72 9.53 9.20
C SER A 362 11.64 10.63 8.12
N VAL A 363 10.66 11.51 8.26
CA VAL A 363 10.53 12.71 7.41
C VAL A 363 11.18 13.91 8.11
N PRO A 364 12.03 14.71 7.42
CA PRO A 364 12.61 15.92 7.99
C PRO A 364 11.55 16.91 8.49
N ASP A 365 11.76 17.47 9.69
CA ASP A 365 10.76 18.35 10.33
C ASP A 365 10.47 19.62 9.53
N ALA A 366 11.46 20.14 8.79
CA ALA A 366 11.27 21.26 7.88
C ALA A 366 10.22 20.97 6.79
N LEU A 367 10.18 19.73 6.27
CA LEU A 367 9.18 19.33 5.28
C LEU A 367 7.82 19.11 5.94
N LYS A 368 7.77 18.51 7.14
CA LYS A 368 6.51 18.39 7.90
C LYS A 368 5.87 19.75 8.16
N MET A 369 6.66 20.74 8.58
CA MET A 369 6.16 22.11 8.79
C MET A 369 5.64 22.74 7.49
N LYS A 370 6.34 22.55 6.36
CA LYS A 370 5.88 23.06 5.06
C LYS A 370 4.56 22.42 4.62
N VAL A 371 4.43 21.12 4.80
CA VAL A 371 3.18 20.39 4.52
C VAL A 371 2.06 20.90 5.44
N GLY A 372 2.33 21.09 6.73
CA GLY A 372 1.38 21.67 7.68
C GLY A 372 0.88 23.05 7.24
N LYS A 373 1.79 23.97 6.90
CA LYS A 373 1.43 25.29 6.37
C LYS A 373 0.64 25.22 5.06
N MET A 374 0.95 24.25 4.20
CA MET A 374 0.29 24.04 2.92
C MET A 374 -1.13 23.47 3.07
N THR A 375 -1.38 22.70 4.13
CA THR A 375 -2.62 21.93 4.35
C THR A 375 -3.54 22.55 5.40
N MET A 376 -3.04 23.50 6.20
CA MET A 376 -3.89 24.41 6.95
C MET A 376 -4.85 25.08 5.98
N LYS A 377 -6.15 24.74 6.10
CA LYS A 377 -7.22 25.60 5.59
C LYS A 377 -6.87 27.00 6.08
N SER A 378 -6.78 27.97 5.17
CA SER A 378 -6.93 29.36 5.59
C SER A 378 -8.16 29.38 6.47
N GLU A 379 -8.04 29.81 7.72
CA GLU A 379 -9.22 30.13 8.52
C GLU A 379 -10.15 30.93 7.61
N PRO A 380 -11.46 30.60 7.57
CA PRO A 380 -12.40 31.47 6.88
C PRO A 380 -12.09 32.89 7.38
N PRO A 381 -11.88 33.88 6.49
CA PRO A 381 -11.54 35.22 6.94
C PRO A 381 -12.54 35.57 8.03
N GLU A 382 -12.06 35.91 9.23
CA GLU A 382 -12.93 36.34 10.33
C GLU A 382 -13.96 37.29 9.73
N ASP A 383 -15.24 37.03 10.00
CA ASP A 383 -16.32 37.82 9.42
C ASP A 383 -16.14 39.28 9.83
N ILE A 384 -15.53 40.09 8.96
CA ILE A 384 -15.22 41.49 9.26
C ILE A 384 -16.53 42.26 9.18
N PHE A 385 -17.06 42.70 10.32
CA PHE A 385 -18.22 43.58 10.36
C PHE A 385 -17.79 45.03 10.19
N LEU A 386 -18.31 45.68 9.16
CA LEU A 386 -18.05 47.08 8.88
C LEU A 386 -19.27 47.94 9.18
N VAL A 387 -19.00 49.14 9.70
CA VAL A 387 -19.94 50.26 9.70
C VAL A 387 -19.37 51.33 8.78
N ILE A 388 -20.02 51.54 7.64
CA ILE A 388 -19.65 52.54 6.64
C ILE A 388 -20.58 53.74 6.78
N LEU A 389 -20.01 54.92 7.04
CA LEU A 389 -20.71 56.19 6.92
C LEU A 389 -20.39 56.79 5.55
N THR A 390 -21.42 57.27 4.86
CA THR A 390 -21.28 57.92 3.57
C THR A 390 -21.34 59.45 3.68
N SER A 391 -20.89 60.14 2.64
CA SER A 391 -20.86 61.61 2.57
C SER A 391 -22.26 62.23 2.49
N ASP A 392 -23.26 61.46 2.07
CA ASP A 392 -24.68 61.84 2.07
C ASP A 392 -25.40 61.56 3.40
N GLY A 393 -24.66 61.12 4.43
CA GLY A 393 -25.18 60.92 5.79
C GLY A 393 -25.78 59.54 6.06
N ASN A 394 -25.76 58.61 5.09
CA ASN A 394 -26.23 57.25 5.31
C ASN A 394 -25.21 56.41 6.10
N THR A 395 -25.71 55.40 6.83
CA THR A 395 -24.89 54.45 7.57
C THR A 395 -25.25 53.02 7.18
N PHE A 396 -24.27 52.27 6.69
CA PHE A 396 -24.42 50.87 6.31
C PHE A 396 -23.64 49.98 7.27
N LYS A 397 -24.32 49.04 7.91
CA LYS A 397 -23.70 48.05 8.81
C LYS A 397 -23.92 46.65 8.25
N GLY A 398 -22.84 45.90 8.09
CA GLY A 398 -22.92 44.56 7.53
C GLY A 398 -21.59 43.83 7.53
N LYS A 399 -21.66 42.55 7.15
CA LYS A 399 -20.49 41.70 6.97
C LYS A 399 -19.81 42.05 5.64
N LEU A 400 -18.49 42.23 5.65
CA LEU A 400 -17.73 42.52 4.44
C LEU A 400 -17.79 41.31 3.49
N ILE A 401 -18.30 41.54 2.28
CA ILE A 401 -18.31 40.54 1.21
C ILE A 401 -17.07 40.74 0.32
N GLU A 402 -16.83 41.97 -0.10
CA GLU A 402 -15.80 42.29 -1.10
C GLU A 402 -15.33 43.75 -0.93
N LYS A 403 -14.02 43.99 -1.12
CA LYS A 403 -13.42 45.32 -1.09
C LYS A 403 -12.51 45.47 -2.30
N ASN A 404 -12.87 46.37 -3.22
CA ASN A 404 -12.03 46.70 -4.37
C ASN A 404 -11.70 48.19 -4.38
N ALA A 405 -11.11 48.68 -5.49
CA ALA A 405 -10.68 50.06 -5.63
C ALA A 405 -11.85 51.04 -5.75
N GLU A 406 -13.01 50.59 -6.22
CA GLU A 406 -14.15 51.44 -6.58
C GLU A 406 -15.28 51.42 -5.54
N TYR A 407 -15.50 50.29 -4.86
CA TYR A 407 -16.56 50.12 -3.88
C TYR A 407 -16.20 49.14 -2.74
N ILE A 408 -17.06 49.11 -1.74
CA ILE A 408 -17.07 48.12 -0.65
C ILE A 408 -18.46 47.45 -0.64
N SER A 409 -18.51 46.13 -0.79
CA SER A 409 -19.74 45.33 -0.71
C SER A 409 -19.96 44.81 0.71
N LEU A 410 -21.13 45.07 1.26
CA LEU A 410 -21.57 44.58 2.56
C LEU A 410 -22.80 43.67 2.42
N GLU A 411 -22.85 42.61 3.23
CA GLU A 411 -24.06 41.84 3.49
C GLU A 411 -24.76 42.46 4.70
N THR A 412 -25.88 43.12 4.46
CA THR A 412 -26.67 43.79 5.50
C THR A 412 -27.96 43.04 5.77
N SER A 413 -28.70 43.41 6.82
CA SER A 413 -30.00 42.82 7.13
C SER A 413 -31.06 42.98 6.02
N ILE A 414 -30.83 43.88 5.06
CA ILE A 414 -31.70 44.13 3.91
C ILE A 414 -31.14 43.59 2.59
N GLY A 415 -30.01 42.86 2.64
CA GLY A 415 -29.35 42.26 1.49
C GLY A 415 -27.97 42.86 1.19
N ARG A 416 -27.44 42.53 0.01
CA ARG A 416 -26.13 43.02 -0.47
C ARG A 416 -26.21 44.49 -0.84
N ILE A 417 -25.28 45.30 -0.32
CA ILE A 417 -25.15 46.73 -0.60
C ILE A 417 -23.72 47.03 -1.03
N ASP A 418 -23.58 47.69 -2.18
CA ASP A 418 -22.29 48.13 -2.71
C ASP A 418 -22.15 49.65 -2.51
N VAL A 419 -21.21 50.06 -1.64
CA VAL A 419 -20.96 51.47 -1.33
C VAL A 419 -19.73 51.93 -2.10
N LYS A 420 -19.89 52.87 -3.03
CA LYS A 420 -18.77 53.44 -3.79
C LYS A 420 -17.82 54.21 -2.87
N ARG A 421 -16.50 54.03 -3.05
CA ARG A 421 -15.47 54.61 -2.16
C ARG A 421 -15.45 56.13 -2.14
N ASP A 422 -15.77 56.78 -3.26
CA ASP A 422 -15.90 58.24 -3.37
C ASP A 422 -17.02 58.81 -2.48
N LYS A 423 -17.99 57.96 -2.12
CA LYS A 423 -19.09 58.31 -1.21
C LYS A 423 -18.81 57.94 0.24
N ILE A 424 -17.68 57.33 0.59
CA ILE A 424 -17.40 56.89 1.96
C ILE A 424 -16.72 58.02 2.74
N SER A 425 -17.35 58.47 3.82
CA SER A 425 -16.80 59.47 4.73
C SER A 425 -16.00 58.82 5.87
N LYS A 426 -16.42 57.65 6.36
CA LYS A 426 -15.73 56.92 7.43
C LYS A 426 -16.04 55.42 7.37
N VAL A 427 -15.04 54.60 7.68
CA VAL A 427 -15.21 53.14 7.88
C VAL A 427 -14.77 52.80 9.30
N ILE A 428 -15.62 52.07 10.02
CA ILE A 428 -15.31 51.55 11.36
C ILE A 428 -15.35 50.03 11.25
N GLU A 429 -14.22 49.38 11.57
CA GLU A 429 -14.12 47.92 11.64
C GLU A 429 -14.43 47.47 13.07
N ASN A 430 -15.45 46.63 13.23
CA ASN A 430 -15.71 45.92 14.47
C ASN A 430 -15.26 44.47 14.27
N ARG A 431 -14.24 44.07 15.04
CA ARG A 431 -13.83 42.67 15.16
C ARG A 431 -14.69 41.94 16.17
#